data_AF-A0A653BXH8-F1
#
_entry.id   AF-A0A653BXH8-F1
#
_cell.length_a   1.000
_cell.length_b   1.000
_cell.length_c   1.000
_cell.angle_alpha   90.00
_cell.angle_beta   90.00
_cell.angle_gamma   90.00
#
_symmetry.space_group_name_H-M   'P 1'
#
loop_
_entity.id
_entity.type
_entity.pdbx_description
1 polymer ?
#
loop_
_entity_poly.entity_id
_entity_poly.type
_entity_poly.pdbx_seq_one_letter_code
_entity_poly.pdbx_strand_id
1 'polypeptide(L)'
;MASKYVIKLHDIMAFFKDEEKLVSKGENAVESGHVNSLVSDADLHLIRGKVHASMKDRQYNVEVEFDSDWVIQSATCNCPRGQLRCHHMAALILFARDNISVTDKECVWSKPKQVRDSEVKKLSDLYPPKDHRSTARDLTEEEIKQFRQKLSVFDGSVGFSWLLSEESDQEENAGSPITVDIESLIFHEDYVTADYKLRYLEDQLKVDDESIKLIAEQTVGQQSNPRWLLARKNRLTASNFSAVIAACGRQRFPPSLFKRLLGTYNMEHLKAIQWGNMHEKEGIQSLEDSLNVKVVPTGIWLHECGYLGASPDGLVGENDIVEVKCPYRYRDISLLDDIKSSRNYIIVSDEDGNI
;
A
#
# COMPACT_ATOMS: atom_id res chain seq x y z
N MET A 1 -2.43 -35.31 -16.09
CA MET A 1 -1.77 -34.00 -15.86
C MET A 1 -2.86 -32.95 -15.97
N ALA A 2 -3.22 -32.28 -14.87
CA ALA A 2 -4.26 -31.26 -14.89
C ALA A 2 -3.76 -30.05 -15.71
N SER A 3 -4.49 -29.68 -16.76
CA SER A 3 -4.17 -28.50 -17.55
C SER A 3 -4.32 -27.27 -16.65
N LYS A 4 -3.24 -26.53 -16.43
CA LYS A 4 -3.22 -25.30 -15.61
C LYS A 4 -4.10 -24.19 -16.21
N TYR A 5 -4.41 -24.28 -17.50
CA TYR A 5 -5.11 -23.25 -18.26
C TYR A 5 -6.35 -23.82 -18.93
N VAL A 6 -7.46 -23.08 -18.88
CA VAL A 6 -8.72 -23.40 -19.59
C VAL A 6 -8.51 -23.28 -21.10
N ILE A 7 -7.86 -22.20 -21.54
CA ILE A 7 -7.52 -21.94 -22.94
C ILE A 7 -6.09 -22.42 -23.22
N LYS A 8 -5.90 -23.33 -24.17
CA LYS A 8 -4.57 -23.82 -24.53
C LYS A 8 -3.89 -22.87 -25.53
N LEU A 9 -2.60 -22.66 -25.34
CA LEU A 9 -1.81 -21.81 -26.24
C LEU A 9 -1.82 -22.34 -27.68
N HIS A 10 -1.86 -23.66 -27.86
CA HIS A 10 -1.95 -24.29 -29.17
C HIS A 10 -3.21 -23.86 -29.94
N ASP A 11 -4.35 -23.75 -29.26
CA ASP A 11 -5.63 -23.40 -29.89
C ASP A 11 -5.65 -21.91 -30.28
N ILE A 12 -5.01 -21.05 -29.49
CA ILE A 12 -4.79 -19.64 -29.84
C ILE A 12 -3.93 -19.53 -31.10
N MET A 13 -2.80 -20.24 -31.14
CA MET A 13 -1.92 -20.22 -32.32
C MET A 13 -2.59 -20.82 -33.56
N ALA A 14 -3.41 -21.87 -33.40
CA ALA A 14 -4.19 -22.44 -34.49
C ALA A 14 -5.23 -21.44 -35.03
N PHE A 15 -5.89 -20.68 -34.16
CA PHE A 15 -6.85 -19.65 -34.56
C PHE A 15 -6.16 -18.49 -35.32
N PHE A 16 -4.93 -18.12 -34.96
CA PHE A 16 -4.17 -17.05 -35.60
C PHE A 16 -3.12 -17.54 -36.62
N LYS A 17 -3.21 -18.78 -37.11
CA LYS A 17 -2.17 -19.45 -37.91
C LYS A 17 -1.68 -18.65 -39.14
N ASP A 18 -2.55 -17.85 -39.75
CA ASP A 18 -2.20 -17.04 -40.94
C ASP A 18 -1.64 -15.64 -40.58
N GLU A 19 -1.71 -15.24 -39.31
CA GLU A 19 -1.38 -13.89 -38.83
C GLU A 19 -0.68 -13.92 -37.45
N GLU A 20 0.34 -14.75 -37.25
CA GLU A 20 1.07 -14.91 -35.97
C GLU A 20 1.60 -13.58 -35.39
N LYS A 21 1.92 -12.61 -36.25
CA LYS A 21 2.33 -11.25 -35.83
C LYS A 21 1.29 -10.53 -34.98
N LEU A 22 0.01 -10.90 -35.08
CA LEU A 22 -1.05 -10.33 -34.24
C LEU A 22 -1.02 -10.86 -32.82
N VAL A 23 -0.55 -12.10 -32.60
CA VAL A 23 -0.41 -12.68 -31.27
C VAL A 23 0.66 -11.93 -30.49
N SER A 24 1.84 -11.73 -31.09
CA SER A 24 2.92 -10.93 -30.47
C SER A 24 2.50 -9.48 -30.19
N LYS A 25 1.72 -8.86 -31.07
CA LYS A 25 1.15 -7.53 -30.80
C LYS A 25 0.09 -7.55 -29.69
N GLY A 26 -0.64 -8.65 -29.56
CA GLY A 26 -1.59 -8.88 -28.48
C GLY A 26 -0.89 -9.02 -27.13
N GLU A 27 0.21 -9.79 -27.08
CA GLU A 27 1.08 -9.92 -25.89
C GLU A 27 1.57 -8.54 -25.42
N ASN A 28 2.13 -7.74 -26.33
CA ASN A 28 2.58 -6.38 -26.00
C ASN A 28 1.45 -5.50 -25.45
N ALA A 29 0.23 -5.65 -25.96
CA ALA A 29 -0.93 -4.90 -25.49
C ALA A 29 -1.36 -5.33 -24.07
N VAL A 30 -1.23 -6.63 -23.75
CA VAL A 30 -1.47 -7.14 -22.40
C VAL A 30 -0.41 -6.64 -21.43
N GLU A 31 0.88 -6.71 -21.79
CA GLU A 31 1.98 -6.21 -20.97
C GLU A 31 1.90 -4.69 -20.73
N SER A 32 1.39 -3.95 -21.72
CA SER A 32 1.16 -2.50 -21.62
C SER A 32 -0.13 -2.13 -20.87
N GLY A 33 -0.86 -3.11 -20.33
CA GLY A 33 -2.08 -2.87 -19.54
C GLY A 33 -3.27 -2.35 -20.35
N HIS A 34 -3.34 -2.66 -21.65
CA HIS A 34 -4.42 -2.16 -22.53
C HIS A 34 -5.71 -2.99 -22.44
N VAL A 35 -5.78 -4.05 -21.64
CA VAL A 35 -7.02 -4.80 -21.40
C VAL A 35 -7.69 -4.28 -20.13
N ASN A 36 -8.79 -3.55 -20.29
CA ASN A 36 -9.45 -2.83 -19.19
C ASN A 36 -10.48 -3.68 -18.44
N SER A 37 -11.09 -4.65 -19.12
CA SER A 37 -12.09 -5.53 -18.53
C SER A 37 -12.12 -6.88 -19.22
N LEU A 38 -12.43 -7.90 -18.42
CA LEU A 38 -12.63 -9.28 -18.83
C LEU A 38 -13.84 -9.81 -18.08
N VAL A 39 -14.82 -10.33 -18.82
CA VAL A 39 -16.00 -11.01 -18.30
C VAL A 39 -16.08 -12.36 -19.02
N SER A 40 -16.04 -13.45 -18.26
CA SER A 40 -16.23 -14.80 -18.78
C SER A 40 -17.58 -15.33 -18.35
N ASP A 41 -18.37 -15.82 -19.30
CA ASP A 41 -19.60 -16.57 -19.07
C ASP A 41 -19.33 -18.04 -19.38
N ALA A 42 -19.21 -18.86 -18.34
CA ALA A 42 -18.89 -20.27 -18.47
C ALA A 42 -20.06 -21.08 -19.04
N ASP A 43 -21.31 -20.66 -18.79
CA ASP A 43 -22.52 -21.34 -19.28
C ASP A 43 -22.72 -21.10 -20.78
N LEU A 44 -22.35 -19.92 -21.27
CA LEU A 44 -22.43 -19.54 -22.68
C LEU A 44 -21.14 -19.76 -23.47
N HIS A 45 -20.07 -20.28 -22.83
CA HIS A 45 -18.73 -20.41 -23.43
C HIS A 45 -18.28 -19.13 -24.16
N LEU A 46 -18.47 -17.98 -23.51
CA LEU A 46 -18.27 -16.67 -24.11
C LEU A 46 -17.39 -15.80 -23.22
N ILE A 47 -16.45 -15.08 -23.83
CA ILE A 47 -15.64 -14.08 -23.15
C ILE A 47 -15.84 -12.72 -23.81
N ARG A 48 -16.08 -11.70 -22.99
CA ARG A 48 -16.22 -10.30 -23.40
C ARG A 48 -15.20 -9.44 -22.69
N GLY A 49 -14.68 -8.43 -23.39
CA GLY A 49 -13.77 -7.48 -22.78
C GLY A 49 -13.61 -6.18 -23.55
N LYS A 50 -12.99 -5.21 -22.88
CA LYS A 50 -12.65 -3.90 -23.46
C LYS A 50 -11.15 -3.77 -23.58
N VAL A 51 -10.67 -3.50 -24.78
CA VAL A 51 -9.24 -3.35 -25.08
C VAL A 51 -8.97 -1.96 -25.65
N HIS A 52 -8.01 -1.25 -25.08
CA HIS A 52 -7.60 0.08 -25.50
C HIS A 52 -6.82 0.04 -26.82
N ALA A 53 -7.00 1.08 -27.64
CA ALA A 53 -6.21 1.26 -28.85
C ALA A 53 -4.78 1.74 -28.49
N SER A 54 -3.76 1.17 -29.14
CA SER A 54 -2.36 1.47 -28.81
C SER A 54 -1.94 2.94 -28.98
N MET A 55 -2.60 3.73 -29.85
CA MET A 55 -2.18 5.10 -30.19
C MET A 55 -3.29 6.16 -30.02
N LYS A 56 -4.48 5.77 -29.56
CA LYS A 56 -5.65 6.65 -29.46
C LYS A 56 -6.40 6.36 -28.17
N ASP A 57 -6.94 7.40 -27.54
CA ASP A 57 -7.84 7.27 -26.39
C ASP A 57 -9.22 6.74 -26.85
N ARG A 58 -9.24 5.45 -27.19
CA ARG A 58 -10.43 4.75 -27.70
C ARG A 58 -10.37 3.30 -27.26
N GLN A 59 -11.49 2.80 -26.76
CA GLN A 59 -11.65 1.40 -26.37
C GLN A 59 -12.47 0.64 -27.40
N TYR A 60 -12.07 -0.60 -27.64
CA TYR A 60 -12.77 -1.54 -28.48
C TYR A 60 -13.38 -2.67 -27.65
N ASN A 61 -14.64 -2.99 -27.95
CA ASN A 61 -15.31 -4.15 -27.39
C ASN A 61 -14.91 -5.37 -28.22
N VAL A 62 -14.49 -6.41 -27.52
CA VAL A 62 -14.06 -7.68 -28.09
C VAL A 62 -14.91 -8.77 -27.46
N GLU A 63 -15.46 -9.65 -28.30
CA GLU A 63 -16.22 -10.83 -27.87
C GLU A 63 -15.62 -12.06 -28.53
N VAL A 64 -15.46 -13.15 -27.77
CA VAL A 64 -14.86 -14.40 -28.23
C VAL A 64 -15.72 -15.57 -27.77
N GLU A 65 -16.16 -16.38 -28.72
CA GLU A 65 -16.99 -17.56 -28.51
C GLU A 65 -16.14 -18.83 -28.59
N PHE A 66 -16.41 -19.76 -27.69
CA PHE A 66 -15.71 -21.03 -27.58
C PHE A 66 -16.68 -22.20 -27.72
N ASP A 67 -16.15 -23.35 -28.14
CA ASP A 67 -16.84 -24.64 -28.06
C ASP A 67 -16.87 -25.16 -26.61
N SER A 68 -17.62 -26.24 -26.39
CA SER A 68 -17.67 -27.07 -25.18
C SER A 68 -16.29 -27.46 -24.64
N ASP A 69 -15.29 -27.63 -25.52
CA ASP A 69 -13.89 -27.93 -25.17
C ASP A 69 -13.00 -26.68 -24.99
N TRP A 70 -13.58 -25.48 -24.93
CA TRP A 70 -12.88 -24.19 -24.85
C TRP A 70 -11.95 -23.89 -26.05
N VAL A 71 -12.30 -24.43 -27.22
CA VAL A 71 -11.65 -24.14 -28.50
C VAL A 71 -12.32 -22.93 -29.13
N ILE A 72 -11.53 -21.96 -29.62
CA ILE A 72 -12.04 -20.70 -30.19
C ILE A 72 -12.82 -21.01 -31.48
N GLN A 73 -14.13 -20.72 -31.50
CA GLN A 73 -14.98 -20.84 -32.68
C GLN A 73 -15.04 -19.52 -33.46
N SER A 74 -15.28 -18.41 -32.77
CA SER A 74 -15.46 -17.10 -33.38
C SER A 74 -14.90 -15.99 -32.48
N ALA A 75 -14.47 -14.88 -33.08
CA ALA A 75 -14.05 -13.69 -32.36
C ALA A 75 -14.47 -12.45 -33.13
N THR A 76 -15.11 -11.50 -32.45
CA THR A 76 -15.58 -10.24 -33.03
C THR A 76 -14.99 -9.05 -32.27
N CYS A 77 -14.72 -7.97 -32.99
CA CYS A 77 -14.24 -6.73 -32.39
C CYS A 77 -14.91 -5.55 -33.11
N ASN A 78 -15.15 -4.45 -32.41
CA ASN A 78 -15.66 -3.21 -33.03
C ASN A 78 -14.55 -2.28 -33.57
N CYS A 79 -13.32 -2.80 -33.74
CA CYS A 79 -12.23 -2.06 -34.38
C CYS A 79 -12.34 -2.08 -35.92
N PRO A 80 -11.60 -1.23 -36.66
CA PRO A 80 -11.67 -1.20 -38.13
C PRO A 80 -11.36 -2.53 -38.83
N ARG A 81 -10.59 -3.42 -38.17
CA ARG A 81 -10.28 -4.78 -38.64
C ARG A 81 -11.18 -5.85 -38.02
N GLY A 82 -12.18 -5.48 -37.23
CA GLY A 82 -12.84 -6.40 -36.30
C GLY A 82 -13.83 -7.39 -36.93
N GLN A 83 -14.05 -7.31 -38.25
CA GLN A 83 -14.67 -8.36 -39.06
C GLN A 83 -13.67 -9.49 -39.42
N LEU A 84 -12.38 -9.26 -39.22
CA LEU A 84 -11.27 -10.21 -39.36
C LEU A 84 -10.54 -10.34 -38.02
N ARG A 85 -9.44 -11.10 -38.01
CA ARG A 85 -8.56 -11.23 -36.84
C ARG A 85 -7.82 -9.91 -36.58
N CYS A 86 -7.77 -9.51 -35.30
CA CYS A 86 -7.07 -8.31 -34.86
C CYS A 86 -6.29 -8.56 -33.57
N HIS A 87 -5.29 -7.71 -33.29
CA HIS A 87 -4.47 -7.84 -32.09
C HIS A 87 -5.27 -7.61 -30.78
N HIS A 88 -6.40 -6.89 -30.82
CA HIS A 88 -7.26 -6.75 -29.64
C HIS A 88 -7.94 -8.07 -29.25
N MET A 89 -8.31 -8.90 -30.24
CA MET A 89 -8.82 -10.26 -29.98
C MET A 89 -7.72 -11.12 -29.36
N ALA A 90 -6.51 -11.08 -29.91
CA ALA A 90 -5.38 -11.80 -29.36
C ALA A 90 -5.06 -11.36 -27.93
N ALA A 91 -5.06 -10.05 -27.66
CA ALA A 91 -4.83 -9.49 -26.33
C ALA A 91 -5.87 -9.98 -25.32
N LEU A 92 -7.16 -9.95 -25.66
CA LEU A 92 -8.22 -10.42 -24.75
C LEU A 92 -8.09 -11.93 -24.47
N ILE A 93 -7.81 -12.75 -25.48
CA ILE A 93 -7.69 -14.20 -25.34
C ILE A 93 -6.46 -14.58 -24.50
N LEU A 94 -5.33 -13.91 -24.71
CA LEU A 94 -4.12 -14.12 -23.92
C LEU A 94 -4.32 -13.68 -22.46
N PHE A 95 -4.94 -12.52 -22.25
CA PHE A 95 -5.29 -12.05 -20.91
C PHE A 95 -6.26 -13.01 -20.22
N ALA A 96 -7.26 -13.52 -20.93
CA ALA A 96 -8.20 -14.50 -20.44
C ALA A 96 -7.53 -15.81 -20.03
N ARG A 97 -6.57 -16.30 -20.82
CA ARG A 97 -5.82 -17.52 -20.49
C ARG A 97 -5.12 -17.42 -19.14
N ASP A 98 -4.51 -16.28 -18.83
CA ASP A 98 -3.76 -16.12 -17.59
C ASP A 98 -4.62 -15.77 -16.38
N ASN A 99 -5.84 -15.24 -16.60
CA ASN A 99 -6.74 -14.76 -15.54
C ASN A 99 -7.98 -15.65 -15.30
N ILE A 100 -8.29 -16.57 -16.21
CA ILE A 100 -9.39 -17.55 -16.03
C ILE A 100 -8.78 -18.88 -15.58
N SER A 101 -8.94 -19.19 -14.30
CA SER A 101 -8.49 -20.44 -13.70
C SER A 101 -9.61 -21.50 -13.72
N VAL A 102 -9.24 -22.79 -13.78
CA VAL A 102 -10.21 -23.92 -13.72
C VAL A 102 -10.79 -24.11 -12.31
N THR A 103 -10.53 -23.20 -11.36
CA THR A 103 -10.84 -23.38 -9.92
C THR A 103 -11.89 -22.43 -9.38
N ASP A 104 -12.85 -21.99 -10.19
CA ASP A 104 -13.83 -21.02 -9.75
C ASP A 104 -15.26 -21.57 -9.77
N LYS A 105 -15.75 -22.01 -8.60
CA LYS A 105 -17.16 -21.83 -8.27
C LYS A 105 -17.40 -20.31 -8.30
N GLU A 106 -18.39 -19.87 -9.08
CA GLU A 106 -18.77 -18.47 -9.19
C GLU A 106 -18.84 -17.79 -7.81
N CYS A 107 -18.07 -16.71 -7.65
CA CYS A 107 -18.28 -15.76 -6.56
C CYS A 107 -19.58 -14.99 -6.87
N VAL A 108 -20.65 -15.28 -6.12
CA VAL A 108 -22.04 -14.84 -6.36
C VAL A 108 -22.29 -13.34 -6.10
N TRP A 109 -21.24 -12.52 -6.05
CA TRP A 109 -21.37 -11.08 -5.78
C TRP A 109 -22.00 -10.32 -6.95
N SER A 110 -21.85 -10.82 -8.17
CA SER A 110 -22.31 -10.15 -9.40
C SER A 110 -23.66 -10.63 -9.92
N LYS A 111 -24.23 -11.71 -9.36
CA LYS A 111 -25.58 -12.16 -9.74
C LYS A 111 -26.60 -11.22 -9.09
N PRO A 112 -27.37 -10.43 -9.85
CA PRO A 112 -28.46 -9.66 -9.27
C PRO A 112 -29.38 -10.62 -8.53
N LYS A 113 -29.68 -10.37 -7.26
CA LYS A 113 -30.68 -11.16 -6.55
C LYS A 113 -31.95 -11.17 -7.41
N GLN A 114 -32.42 -12.36 -7.79
CA GLN A 114 -33.76 -12.49 -8.35
C GLN A 114 -34.73 -11.90 -7.33
N VAL A 115 -35.30 -10.74 -7.66
CA VAL A 115 -36.23 -10.03 -6.79
C VAL A 115 -37.46 -10.92 -6.65
N ARG A 116 -37.67 -11.49 -5.46
CA ARG A 116 -38.79 -12.39 -5.17
C ARG A 116 -40.13 -11.65 -4.98
N ASP A 117 -40.14 -10.33 -5.11
CA ASP A 117 -41.34 -9.49 -5.00
C ASP A 117 -41.36 -8.45 -6.12
N SER A 118 -42.43 -8.41 -6.90
CA SER A 118 -42.63 -7.51 -8.04
C SER A 118 -42.94 -6.06 -7.66
N GLU A 119 -42.98 -5.73 -6.37
CA GLU A 119 -43.19 -4.36 -5.92
C GLU A 119 -41.88 -3.57 -5.92
N VAL A 120 -41.58 -2.96 -7.07
CA VAL A 120 -40.52 -1.96 -7.20
C VAL A 120 -40.90 -0.73 -6.37
N LYS A 121 -40.43 -0.66 -5.12
CA LYS A 121 -40.49 0.57 -4.31
C LYS A 121 -39.43 1.53 -4.83
N LYS A 122 -39.82 2.76 -5.18
CA LYS A 122 -38.84 3.77 -5.60
C LYS A 122 -37.99 4.18 -4.40
N LEU A 123 -36.77 4.63 -4.67
CA LEU A 123 -35.90 5.17 -3.63
C LEU A 123 -36.58 6.31 -2.86
N SER A 124 -37.42 7.10 -3.55
CA SER A 124 -38.26 8.17 -2.97
C SER A 124 -39.33 7.65 -2.01
N ASP A 125 -39.79 6.41 -2.16
CA ASP A 125 -40.85 5.83 -1.32
C ASP A 125 -40.27 5.26 -0.03
N LEU A 126 -39.02 4.78 -0.10
CA LEU A 126 -38.24 4.31 1.05
C LEU A 126 -37.58 5.45 1.81
N TYR A 127 -37.14 6.48 1.07
CA TYR A 127 -36.48 7.68 1.58
C TYR A 127 -37.21 8.89 1.03
N PRO A 128 -38.38 9.24 1.58
CA PRO A 128 -39.07 10.46 1.21
C PRO A 128 -38.09 11.62 1.40
N PRO A 129 -37.98 12.54 0.41
CA PRO A 129 -37.11 13.70 0.53
C PRO A 129 -37.52 14.44 1.79
N LYS A 130 -36.68 14.36 2.83
CA LYS A 130 -36.82 15.21 4.00
C LYS A 130 -36.57 16.62 3.52
N ASP A 131 -37.35 17.58 4.00
CA ASP A 131 -37.05 18.99 3.77
C ASP A 131 -35.58 19.22 4.12
N HIS A 132 -34.82 19.66 3.13
CA HIS A 132 -33.42 19.99 3.30
C HIS A 132 -33.33 21.13 4.32
N ARG A 133 -33.04 20.79 5.56
CA ARG A 133 -32.67 21.76 6.60
C ARG A 133 -31.17 21.96 6.54
N SER A 134 -30.73 22.86 5.67
CA SER A 134 -29.48 23.57 5.96
C SER A 134 -29.66 24.28 7.29
N THR A 135 -28.65 24.23 8.16
CA THR A 135 -28.61 25.16 9.29
C THR A 135 -28.63 26.57 8.71
N ALA A 136 -29.62 27.38 9.07
CA ALA A 136 -29.73 28.76 8.60
C ALA A 136 -28.63 29.69 9.15
N ARG A 137 -27.75 29.13 10.00
CA ARG A 137 -26.62 29.80 10.61
C ARG A 137 -25.37 28.97 10.38
N ASP A 138 -24.24 29.68 10.37
CA ASP A 138 -22.93 29.05 10.44
C ASP A 138 -22.77 28.29 11.76
N LEU A 139 -22.06 27.17 11.68
CA LEU A 139 -21.67 26.39 12.85
C LEU A 139 -20.64 27.18 13.66
N THR A 140 -20.76 27.14 14.98
CA THR A 140 -19.74 27.73 15.85
C THR A 140 -18.49 26.85 15.89
N GLU A 141 -17.32 27.43 16.15
CA GLU A 141 -16.07 26.67 16.25
C GLU A 141 -16.15 25.54 17.29
N GLU A 142 -16.85 25.78 18.40
CA GLU A 142 -17.04 24.78 19.45
C GLU A 142 -17.88 23.57 18.98
N GLU A 143 -18.92 23.82 18.17
CA GLU A 143 -19.73 22.75 17.56
C GLU A 143 -18.92 21.93 16.55
N ILE A 144 -18.06 22.60 15.77
CA ILE A 144 -17.14 21.95 14.82
C ILE A 144 -16.14 21.08 15.59
N LYS A 145 -15.55 21.59 16.67
CA LYS A 145 -14.59 20.86 17.50
C LYS A 145 -15.19 19.61 18.14
N GLN A 146 -16.41 19.73 18.68
CA GLN A 146 -17.14 18.58 19.22
C GLN A 146 -17.49 17.54 18.14
N PHE A 147 -17.81 17.98 16.92
CA PHE A 147 -18.05 17.08 15.80
C PHE A 147 -16.76 16.35 15.37
N ARG A 148 -15.62 17.04 15.29
CA ARG A 148 -14.31 16.41 15.01
C ARG A 148 -13.92 15.39 16.08
N GLN A 149 -14.15 15.67 17.37
CA GLN A 149 -13.94 14.69 18.45
C GLN A 149 -14.82 13.45 18.33
N LYS A 150 -16.07 13.60 17.88
CA LYS A 150 -16.95 12.44 17.65
C LYS A 150 -16.49 11.60 16.46
N LEU A 151 -15.92 12.24 15.44
CA LEU A 151 -15.35 11.56 14.27
C LEU A 151 -14.04 10.84 14.59
N SER A 152 -13.18 11.40 15.44
CA SER A 152 -11.91 10.75 15.81
C SER A 152 -12.09 9.44 16.58
N VAL A 153 -13.25 9.24 17.21
CA VAL A 153 -13.63 8.02 17.93
C VAL A 153 -14.41 7.04 17.02
N PHE A 154 -14.78 7.45 15.81
CA PHE A 154 -15.62 6.64 14.92
C PHE A 154 -14.76 5.65 14.10
N ASP A 155 -14.91 4.36 14.40
CA ASP A 155 -14.18 3.23 13.77
C ASP A 155 -14.71 2.84 12.36
N GLY A 156 -15.64 3.61 11.81
CA GLY A 156 -16.15 3.39 10.46
C GLY A 156 -15.23 4.01 9.41
N SER A 157 -14.77 3.21 8.45
CA SER A 157 -13.93 3.68 7.35
C SER A 157 -14.66 4.72 6.50
N VAL A 158 -14.31 6.00 6.65
CA VAL A 158 -14.73 7.08 5.75
C VAL A 158 -13.53 7.51 4.92
N GLY A 159 -13.57 7.29 3.60
CA GLY A 159 -12.45 7.50 2.67
C GLY A 159 -11.94 8.95 2.53
N PHE A 160 -12.47 9.89 3.32
CA PHE A 160 -12.16 11.32 3.28
C PHE A 160 -12.00 11.93 4.68
N SER A 161 -11.73 11.14 5.72
CA SER A 161 -11.45 11.66 7.07
C SER A 161 -10.31 12.69 7.07
N TRP A 162 -9.32 12.53 6.17
CA TRP A 162 -8.21 13.47 5.99
C TRP A 162 -8.66 14.88 5.54
N LEU A 163 -9.79 15.00 4.84
CA LEU A 163 -10.39 16.31 4.47
C LEU A 163 -10.94 17.05 5.70
N LEU A 164 -11.16 16.29 6.78
CA LEU A 164 -11.63 16.77 8.08
C LEU A 164 -10.49 16.83 9.10
N SER A 165 -9.24 16.61 8.69
CA SER A 165 -8.10 17.05 9.48
C SER A 165 -8.12 18.58 9.55
N GLU A 166 -7.68 19.14 10.66
CA GLU A 166 -7.43 20.58 10.70
C GLU A 166 -6.35 20.89 9.64
N GLU A 167 -6.63 21.85 8.75
CA GLU A 167 -5.60 22.40 7.89
C GLU A 167 -4.54 22.94 8.83
N SER A 168 -3.31 22.44 8.70
CA SER A 168 -2.24 22.87 9.59
C SER A 168 -2.05 24.38 9.38
N ASP A 169 -2.18 25.17 10.44
CA ASP A 169 -2.03 26.62 10.39
C ASP A 169 -0.79 26.97 9.56
N GLN A 170 -1.01 27.58 8.41
CA GLN A 170 0.08 27.87 7.48
C GLN A 170 1.08 28.87 8.08
N GLU A 171 0.68 29.59 9.13
CA GLU A 171 1.52 30.50 9.89
C GLU A 171 2.48 29.79 10.86
N GLU A 172 2.13 28.62 11.42
CA GLU A 172 3.07 27.81 12.23
C GLU A 172 4.07 27.02 11.37
N ASN A 173 3.67 26.66 10.14
CA ASN A 173 4.56 26.01 9.16
C ASN A 173 5.37 27.00 8.31
N ALA A 174 5.22 28.31 8.54
CA ALA A 174 6.14 29.33 8.04
C ALA A 174 7.46 29.38 8.83
N GLY A 175 7.55 28.65 9.95
CA GLY A 175 8.83 28.29 10.54
C GLY A 175 9.62 27.40 9.59
N SER A 176 10.93 27.65 9.45
CA SER A 176 11.84 26.90 8.56
C SER A 176 11.53 25.40 8.52
N PRO A 177 11.61 24.75 7.34
CA PRO A 177 11.38 23.32 7.23
C PRO A 177 12.21 22.57 8.29
N ILE A 178 11.51 21.78 9.11
CA ILE A 178 12.07 21.02 10.24
C ILE A 178 13.25 20.15 9.79
N THR A 179 13.20 19.68 8.54
CA THR A 179 14.30 18.98 7.88
C THR A 179 14.36 19.37 6.40
N VAL A 180 15.56 19.33 5.82
CA VAL A 180 15.73 19.47 4.36
C VAL A 180 14.95 18.37 3.63
N ASP A 181 14.15 18.75 2.65
CA ASP A 181 13.52 17.78 1.74
C ASP A 181 14.54 17.31 0.71
N ILE A 182 14.92 16.04 0.84
CA ILE A 182 15.91 15.39 -0.03
C ILE A 182 15.43 15.37 -1.48
N GLU A 183 14.12 15.25 -1.72
CA GLU A 183 13.56 15.22 -3.08
C GLU A 183 13.76 16.57 -3.76
N SER A 184 13.37 17.66 -3.10
CA SER A 184 13.62 19.03 -3.59
C SER A 184 15.11 19.29 -3.82
N LEU A 185 15.99 18.78 -2.95
CA LEU A 185 17.44 18.94 -3.08
C LEU A 185 18.02 18.27 -4.33
N ILE A 186 17.60 17.04 -4.65
CA ILE A 186 18.11 16.31 -5.83
C ILE A 186 17.60 16.87 -7.17
N PHE A 187 16.56 17.70 -7.14
CA PHE A 187 16.04 18.38 -8.33
C PHE A 187 16.48 19.85 -8.41
N HIS A 188 17.25 20.35 -7.42
CA HIS A 188 17.78 21.71 -7.42
C HIS A 188 18.87 21.88 -8.49
N GLU A 189 18.93 23.07 -9.11
CA GLU A 189 19.89 23.38 -10.17
C GLU A 189 21.34 23.20 -9.71
N ASP A 190 21.66 23.63 -8.49
CA ASP A 190 22.98 23.46 -7.88
C ASP A 190 23.41 21.99 -7.76
N TYR A 191 22.49 21.08 -7.45
CA TYR A 191 22.81 19.65 -7.41
C TYR A 191 23.02 19.06 -8.81
N VAL A 192 22.22 19.50 -9.78
CA VAL A 192 22.33 19.03 -11.16
C VAL A 192 23.65 19.46 -11.80
N THR A 193 24.09 20.69 -11.48
CA THR A 193 25.31 21.31 -12.00
C THR A 193 26.58 20.98 -11.19
N ALA A 194 26.46 20.45 -9.98
CA ALA A 194 27.60 20.07 -9.15
C ALA A 194 28.48 18.98 -9.78
N ASP A 195 29.80 19.23 -9.80
CA ASP A 195 30.81 18.27 -10.26
C ASP A 195 30.84 17.00 -9.37
N TYR A 196 30.64 17.17 -8.07
CA TYR A 196 30.71 16.10 -7.06
C TYR A 196 29.39 15.96 -6.30
N LYS A 197 28.40 15.34 -6.95
CA LYS A 197 27.03 15.18 -6.44
C LYS A 197 26.93 14.56 -5.04
N LEU A 198 27.73 13.53 -4.75
CA LEU A 198 27.73 12.89 -3.43
C LEU A 198 28.17 13.85 -2.33
N ARG A 199 29.28 14.57 -2.55
CA ARG A 199 29.81 15.54 -1.59
C ARG A 199 28.84 16.70 -1.38
N TYR A 200 28.21 17.18 -2.46
CA TYR A 200 27.18 18.19 -2.37
C TYR A 200 26.02 17.74 -1.46
N LEU A 201 25.52 16.50 -1.64
CA LEU A 201 24.46 15.96 -0.78
C LEU A 201 24.93 15.82 0.68
N GLU A 202 26.12 15.29 0.91
CA GLU A 202 26.68 15.14 2.27
C GLU A 202 26.82 16.48 2.98
N ASP A 203 27.19 17.54 2.27
CA ASP A 203 27.34 18.87 2.87
C ASP A 203 25.99 19.57 3.12
N GLN A 204 25.02 19.39 2.23
CA GLN A 204 23.68 20.00 2.37
C GLN A 204 22.77 19.28 3.36
N LEU A 205 23.00 17.98 3.59
CA LEU A 205 22.18 17.18 4.51
C LEU A 205 22.67 17.19 5.94
N LYS A 206 23.84 17.76 6.25
CA LYS A 206 24.34 17.83 7.63
C LYS A 206 23.34 18.51 8.55
N VAL A 207 23.14 17.93 9.71
CA VAL A 207 22.25 18.43 10.76
C VAL A 207 23.05 18.53 12.04
N ASP A 208 22.92 19.65 12.74
CA ASP A 208 23.55 19.88 14.04
C ASP A 208 22.72 19.26 15.19
N ASP A 209 23.35 19.11 16.36
CA ASP A 209 22.73 18.48 17.53
C ASP A 209 21.48 19.21 18.05
N GLU A 210 21.41 20.55 17.92
CA GLU A 210 20.24 21.32 18.37
C GLU A 210 19.05 21.04 17.44
N SER A 211 19.32 21.04 16.13
CA SER A 211 18.33 20.65 15.13
C SER A 211 17.86 19.21 15.31
N ILE A 212 18.76 18.25 15.61
CA ILE A 212 18.39 16.86 15.87
C ILE A 212 17.41 16.74 17.04
N LYS A 213 17.67 17.45 18.15
CA LYS A 213 16.78 17.47 19.31
C LYS A 213 15.43 18.10 18.98
N LEU A 214 15.43 19.22 18.26
CA LEU A 214 14.20 19.88 17.83
C LEU A 214 13.35 18.98 16.93
N ILE A 215 13.97 18.28 15.98
CA ILE A 215 13.30 17.31 15.11
C ILE A 215 12.66 16.21 15.96
N ALA A 216 13.41 15.63 16.91
CA ALA A 216 12.91 14.58 17.77
C ALA A 216 11.68 15.03 18.59
N GLU A 217 11.70 16.25 19.14
CA GLU A 217 10.59 16.83 19.91
C GLU A 217 9.36 17.11 19.03
N GLN A 218 9.55 17.68 17.84
CA GLN A 218 8.44 18.06 16.95
C GLN A 218 7.81 16.88 16.22
N THR A 219 8.46 15.72 16.21
CA THR A 219 8.02 14.51 15.51
C THR A 219 7.52 13.40 16.44
N VAL A 220 7.29 13.70 17.72
CA VAL A 220 6.69 12.77 18.68
C VAL A 220 5.32 12.30 18.18
N GLY A 221 5.01 11.00 18.36
CA GLY A 221 3.75 10.38 17.94
C GLY A 221 3.86 9.50 16.68
N GLN A 222 5.07 9.36 16.13
CA GLN A 222 5.36 8.45 15.01
C GLN A 222 4.35 8.58 13.84
N GLN A 223 3.63 7.50 13.50
CA GLN A 223 2.66 7.47 12.40
C GLN A 223 1.49 8.46 12.55
N SER A 224 1.14 8.88 13.78
CA SER A 224 0.08 9.86 13.99
C SER A 224 0.56 11.30 13.81
N ASN A 225 1.87 11.52 13.66
CA ASN A 225 2.45 12.85 13.45
C ASN A 225 2.92 13.01 11.98
N PRO A 226 2.28 13.87 11.18
CA PRO A 226 2.68 14.10 9.78
C PRO A 226 4.13 14.57 9.62
N ARG A 227 4.66 15.35 10.58
CA ARG A 227 6.05 15.83 10.56
C ARG A 227 7.04 14.67 10.65
N TRP A 228 6.69 13.61 11.38
CA TRP A 228 7.50 12.39 11.46
C TRP A 228 7.57 11.66 10.12
N LEU A 229 6.44 11.58 9.39
CA LEU A 229 6.41 10.99 8.05
C LEU A 229 7.27 11.78 7.06
N LEU A 230 7.18 13.11 7.11
CA LEU A 230 8.00 14.01 6.29
C LEU A 230 9.49 13.87 6.60
N ALA A 231 9.86 13.90 7.88
CA ALA A 231 11.24 13.74 8.31
C ALA A 231 11.84 12.39 7.87
N ARG A 232 11.04 11.31 7.79
CA ARG A 232 11.49 9.99 7.34
C ARG A 232 11.62 9.83 5.84
N LYS A 233 10.90 10.64 5.06
CA LYS A 233 10.82 10.49 3.61
C LYS A 233 12.23 10.58 3.02
N ASN A 234 12.55 9.65 2.12
CA ASN A 234 13.85 9.56 1.44
C ASN A 234 15.09 9.39 2.35
N ARG A 235 14.90 9.01 3.63
CA ARG A 235 15.99 8.70 4.57
C ARG A 235 16.09 7.21 4.87
N LEU A 236 17.28 6.76 5.24
CA LEU A 236 17.52 5.38 5.67
C LEU A 236 17.23 5.26 7.17
N THR A 237 16.16 4.54 7.49
CA THR A 237 15.72 4.36 8.88
C THR A 237 16.15 3.02 9.45
N ALA A 238 16.35 2.97 10.78
CA ALA A 238 16.80 1.76 11.50
C ALA A 238 15.99 0.50 11.14
N SER A 239 14.67 0.60 11.02
CA SER A 239 13.76 -0.51 10.69
C SER A 239 14.06 -1.21 9.36
N ASN A 240 14.68 -0.50 8.40
CA ASN A 240 15.05 -1.04 7.09
C ASN A 240 16.56 -1.21 6.91
N PHE A 241 17.37 -0.77 7.88
CA PHE A 241 18.81 -0.65 7.73
C PHE A 241 19.51 -2.01 7.60
N SER A 242 19.02 -3.04 8.30
CA SER A 242 19.52 -4.42 8.19
C SER A 242 19.53 -4.91 6.74
N ALA A 243 18.53 -4.52 5.96
CA ALA A 243 18.40 -4.95 4.60
C ALA A 243 19.21 -4.10 3.61
N VAL A 244 19.53 -2.85 3.98
CA VAL A 244 20.53 -2.04 3.29
C VAL A 244 21.91 -2.67 3.46
N ILE A 245 22.31 -2.99 4.69
CA ILE A 245 23.58 -3.69 4.99
C ILE A 245 23.69 -4.97 4.18
N ALA A 246 22.63 -5.78 4.17
CA ALA A 246 22.62 -7.03 3.44
C ALA A 246 22.70 -6.85 1.91
N ALA A 247 22.21 -5.73 1.37
CA ALA A 247 22.36 -5.39 -0.05
C ALA A 247 23.79 -4.94 -0.37
N CYS A 248 24.39 -4.10 0.48
CA CYS A 248 25.78 -3.66 0.39
C CYS A 248 26.75 -4.85 0.44
N GLY A 249 26.55 -5.77 1.40
CA GLY A 249 27.39 -6.97 1.54
C GLY A 249 27.32 -7.91 0.32
N ARG A 250 26.19 -7.92 -0.41
CA ARG A 250 26.03 -8.67 -1.66
C ARG A 250 26.40 -7.87 -2.91
N GLN A 251 26.70 -6.58 -2.76
CA GLN A 251 26.88 -5.64 -3.88
C GLN A 251 25.72 -5.69 -4.90
N ARG A 252 24.48 -5.86 -4.40
CA ARG A 252 23.29 -6.01 -5.25
C ARG A 252 22.12 -5.23 -4.65
N PHE A 253 21.59 -4.29 -5.44
CA PHE A 253 20.51 -3.39 -5.04
C PHE A 253 19.24 -3.66 -5.88
N PRO A 254 18.40 -4.63 -5.49
CA PRO A 254 17.21 -4.99 -6.28
C PRO A 254 16.12 -3.90 -6.19
N PRO A 255 15.26 -3.76 -7.22
CA PRO A 255 14.14 -2.80 -7.18
C PRO A 255 13.20 -2.96 -5.97
N SER A 256 13.08 -4.17 -5.43
CA SER A 256 12.29 -4.43 -4.21
C SER A 256 12.84 -3.73 -2.97
N LEU A 257 14.17 -3.54 -2.89
CA LEU A 257 14.79 -2.76 -1.80
C LEU A 257 14.31 -1.31 -1.86
N PHE A 258 14.39 -0.68 -3.03
CA PHE A 258 13.97 0.70 -3.24
C PHE A 258 12.47 0.89 -2.98
N LYS A 259 11.62 -0.03 -3.46
CA LYS A 259 10.18 0.00 -3.16
C LYS A 259 9.89 -0.02 -1.66
N ARG A 260 10.64 -0.81 -0.89
CA ARG A 260 10.53 -0.87 0.58
C ARG A 260 11.02 0.41 1.24
N LEU A 261 12.16 0.94 0.81
CA LEU A 261 12.73 2.18 1.37
C LEU A 261 11.84 3.40 1.08
N LEU A 262 11.20 3.45 -0.08
CA LEU A 262 10.26 4.50 -0.48
C LEU A 262 8.86 4.35 0.16
N GLY A 263 8.63 3.33 0.98
CA GLY A 263 7.34 3.13 1.66
C GLY A 263 6.17 2.78 0.74
N THR A 264 6.44 2.32 -0.49
CA THR A 264 5.38 2.05 -1.51
C THR A 264 4.50 0.82 -1.22
N TYR A 265 4.78 0.08 -0.14
CA TYR A 265 3.97 -1.05 0.29
C TYR A 265 2.98 -0.62 1.36
N ASN A 266 1.67 -0.69 1.10
CA ASN A 266 0.68 -0.61 2.16
C ASN A 266 0.72 -1.92 2.96
N MET A 267 1.13 -1.82 4.22
CA MET A 267 1.28 -2.95 5.14
C MET A 267 0.25 -2.93 6.28
N GLU A 268 -0.69 -1.98 6.27
CA GLU A 268 -1.69 -1.77 7.34
C GLU A 268 -2.62 -2.97 7.54
N HIS A 269 -2.84 -3.75 6.48
CA HIS A 269 -3.68 -4.95 6.50
C HIS A 269 -3.00 -6.15 7.21
N LEU A 270 -1.70 -6.06 7.52
CA LEU A 270 -0.97 -7.16 8.15
C LEU A 270 -1.29 -7.23 9.64
N LYS A 271 -1.90 -8.35 10.06
CA LYS A 271 -2.26 -8.63 11.46
C LYS A 271 -1.10 -8.42 12.44
N ALA A 272 0.13 -8.73 12.02
CA ALA A 272 1.30 -8.55 12.87
C ALA A 272 1.62 -7.08 13.17
N ILE A 273 1.39 -6.18 12.22
CA ILE A 273 1.61 -4.73 12.41
C ILE A 273 0.48 -4.15 13.25
N GLN A 274 -0.77 -4.51 12.97
CA GLN A 274 -1.92 -4.11 13.79
C GLN A 274 -1.74 -4.55 15.24
N TRP A 275 -1.31 -5.80 15.45
CA TRP A 275 -1.01 -6.33 16.77
C TRP A 275 0.08 -5.55 17.49
N GLY A 276 1.19 -5.24 16.80
CA GLY A 276 2.25 -4.40 17.33
C GLY A 276 1.73 -3.05 17.81
N ASN A 277 1.04 -2.33 16.93
CA ASN A 277 0.50 -1.00 17.23
C ASN A 277 -0.49 -0.99 18.42
N MET A 278 -1.29 -2.05 18.58
CA MET A 278 -2.24 -2.15 19.69
C MET A 278 -1.56 -2.41 21.04
N HIS A 279 -0.52 -3.24 21.08
CA HIS A 279 0.08 -3.73 22.32
C HIS A 279 1.39 -3.05 22.70
N GLU A 280 1.92 -2.15 21.85
CA GLU A 280 3.16 -1.41 22.14
C GLU A 280 3.07 -0.65 23.47
N LYS A 281 1.94 0.03 23.71
CA LYS A 281 1.68 0.76 24.97
C LYS A 281 1.69 -0.15 26.19
N GLU A 282 1.12 -1.34 26.07
CA GLU A 282 1.12 -2.34 27.15
C GLU A 282 2.55 -2.84 27.41
N GLY A 283 3.35 -3.03 26.36
CA GLY A 283 4.76 -3.41 26.49
C GLY A 283 5.61 -2.33 27.18
N ILE A 284 5.39 -1.06 26.84
CA ILE A 284 6.02 0.08 27.53
C ILE A 284 5.61 0.10 29.00
N GLN A 285 4.32 -0.03 29.30
CA GLN A 285 3.84 0.00 30.67
C GLN A 285 4.39 -1.16 31.51
N SER A 286 4.47 -2.37 30.93
CA SER A 286 5.10 -3.51 31.59
C SER A 286 6.58 -3.27 31.89
N LEU A 287 7.31 -2.57 31.02
CA LEU A 287 8.71 -2.19 31.24
C LEU A 287 8.82 -1.16 32.38
N GLU A 288 7.97 -0.12 32.35
CA GLU A 288 7.92 0.91 33.39
C GLU A 288 7.67 0.31 34.77
N ASP A 289 6.69 -0.60 34.88
CA ASP A 289 6.33 -1.27 36.14
C ASP A 289 7.43 -2.22 36.63
N SER A 290 8.05 -2.99 35.72
CA SER A 290 9.04 -4.02 36.09
C SER A 290 10.37 -3.43 36.54
N LEU A 291 10.83 -2.37 35.86
CA LEU A 291 12.10 -1.70 36.17
C LEU A 291 11.91 -0.47 37.07
N ASN A 292 10.67 -0.09 37.38
CA ASN A 292 10.31 1.13 38.10
C ASN A 292 10.97 2.38 37.46
N VAL A 293 10.90 2.45 36.14
CA VAL A 293 11.41 3.55 35.31
C VAL A 293 10.27 4.26 34.62
N LYS A 294 10.51 5.49 34.15
CA LYS A 294 9.56 6.22 33.31
C LYS A 294 10.09 6.30 31.89
N VAL A 295 9.30 5.86 30.94
CA VAL A 295 9.60 5.92 29.52
C VAL A 295 9.02 7.21 28.95
N VAL A 296 9.89 8.04 28.38
CA VAL A 296 9.49 9.29 27.74
C VAL A 296 9.30 9.03 26.24
N PRO A 297 8.12 9.34 25.67
CA PRO A 297 7.90 9.20 24.23
C PRO A 297 8.79 10.17 23.47
N THR A 298 9.28 9.72 22.30
CA THR A 298 10.17 10.52 21.45
C THR A 298 9.73 10.45 19.98
N GLY A 299 10.24 11.37 19.16
CA GLY A 299 10.12 11.33 17.70
C GLY A 299 11.31 10.66 17.02
N ILE A 300 11.59 11.09 15.79
CA ILE A 300 12.73 10.61 15.02
C ILE A 300 14.00 11.38 15.37
N TRP A 301 15.06 10.63 15.64
CA TRP A 301 16.42 11.11 15.81
C TRP A 301 17.19 10.91 14.50
N LEU A 302 17.71 11.99 13.92
CA LEU A 302 18.61 11.91 12.78
C LEU A 302 20.06 11.77 13.26
N HIS A 303 20.89 11.14 12.44
CA HIS A 303 22.34 11.24 12.59
C HIS A 303 22.82 12.59 12.03
N GLU A 304 24.00 13.07 12.44
CA GLU A 304 24.62 14.32 11.95
C GLU A 304 24.76 14.39 10.42
N CYS A 305 24.75 13.25 9.73
CA CYS A 305 24.80 13.18 8.27
C CYS A 305 23.45 13.46 7.59
N GLY A 306 22.36 13.52 8.36
CA GLY A 306 20.99 13.84 7.97
C GLY A 306 20.26 12.85 7.07
N TYR A 307 20.92 11.84 6.51
CA TYR A 307 20.27 10.78 5.71
C TYR A 307 20.04 9.47 6.47
N LEU A 308 20.60 9.33 7.67
CA LEU A 308 20.31 8.22 8.60
C LEU A 308 19.39 8.71 9.73
N GLY A 309 18.51 7.84 10.20
CA GLY A 309 17.70 8.13 11.38
C GLY A 309 17.08 6.92 12.05
N ALA A 310 16.66 7.09 13.29
CA ALA A 310 15.97 6.08 14.09
C ALA A 310 14.85 6.72 14.89
N SER A 311 13.79 5.97 15.16
CA SER A 311 12.68 6.42 15.99
C SER A 311 12.51 5.38 17.09
N PRO A 312 13.19 5.53 18.23
CA PRO A 312 12.98 4.67 19.39
C PRO A 312 11.51 4.73 19.84
N ASP A 313 11.04 3.66 20.48
CA ASP A 313 9.69 3.62 21.06
C ASP A 313 9.60 4.48 22.33
N GLY A 314 10.75 4.71 22.99
CA GLY A 314 10.88 5.68 24.07
C GLY A 314 12.30 5.84 24.57
N LEU A 315 12.48 6.74 25.53
CA LEU A 315 13.75 7.04 26.19
C LEU A 315 13.62 6.83 27.70
N VAL A 316 14.66 6.31 28.34
CA VAL A 316 14.76 6.16 29.80
C VAL A 316 16.02 6.89 30.27
N GLY A 317 15.83 7.85 31.17
CA GLY A 317 16.93 8.70 31.65
C GLY A 317 17.61 9.45 30.50
N GLU A 318 18.95 9.57 30.56
CA GLU A 318 19.73 10.31 29.57
C GLU A 318 20.40 9.41 28.51
N ASN A 319 20.56 8.11 28.78
CA ASN A 319 21.43 7.24 27.98
C ASN A 319 20.73 5.99 27.42
N ASP A 320 19.52 5.67 27.88
CA ASP A 320 18.86 4.41 27.52
C ASP A 320 17.72 4.64 26.53
N ILE A 321 17.66 3.76 25.53
CA ILE A 321 16.60 3.74 24.51
C ILE A 321 15.73 2.50 24.70
N VAL A 322 14.45 2.63 24.36
CA VAL A 322 13.47 1.55 24.43
C VAL A 322 13.04 1.17 23.03
N GLU A 323 13.07 -0.14 22.76
CA GLU A 323 12.50 -0.76 21.57
C GLU A 323 11.60 -1.92 22.03
N VAL A 324 10.29 -1.77 21.87
CA VAL A 324 9.29 -2.76 22.25
C VAL A 324 8.99 -3.65 21.05
N LYS A 325 8.86 -4.96 21.31
CA LYS A 325 8.44 -5.93 20.30
C LYS A 325 7.29 -6.77 20.82
N CYS A 326 6.17 -6.70 20.11
CA CYS A 326 4.98 -7.51 20.36
C CYS A 326 4.80 -8.52 19.20
N PRO A 327 5.48 -9.68 19.23
CA PRO A 327 5.42 -10.66 18.14
C PRO A 327 4.07 -11.37 18.06
N TYR A 328 3.30 -11.10 17.00
CA TYR A 328 1.98 -11.73 16.75
C TYR A 328 1.99 -13.27 16.73
N ARG A 329 3.14 -13.88 16.41
CA ARG A 329 3.30 -15.35 16.41
C ARG A 329 3.02 -15.96 17.79
N TYR A 330 3.37 -15.26 18.87
CA TYR A 330 3.31 -15.77 20.24
C TYR A 330 2.12 -15.22 21.03
N ARG A 331 1.16 -14.58 20.37
CA ARG A 331 0.01 -13.93 21.04
C ARG A 331 -0.86 -14.89 21.88
N ASP A 332 -0.94 -16.15 21.48
CA ASP A 332 -1.80 -17.17 22.10
C ASP A 332 -0.98 -18.18 22.94
N ILE A 333 0.33 -17.95 23.11
CA ILE A 333 1.27 -18.90 23.71
C ILE A 333 2.06 -18.17 24.79
N SER A 334 2.36 -18.86 25.89
CA SER A 334 3.33 -18.38 26.89
C SER A 334 4.68 -18.15 26.21
N LEU A 335 5.10 -16.87 26.16
CA LEU A 335 6.34 -16.44 25.50
C LEU A 335 7.55 -17.23 26.04
N LEU A 336 7.56 -17.48 27.35
CA LEU A 336 8.61 -18.21 28.08
C LEU A 336 8.71 -19.68 27.63
N ASP A 337 7.58 -20.34 27.35
CA ASP A 337 7.57 -21.75 26.97
C ASP A 337 8.05 -21.94 25.52
N ASP A 338 7.69 -21.02 24.62
CA ASP A 338 8.10 -21.08 23.22
C ASP A 338 9.55 -20.63 23.02
N ILE A 339 10.00 -19.58 23.73
CA ILE A 339 11.37 -19.08 23.68
C ILE A 339 12.37 -20.15 24.12
N LYS A 340 12.06 -20.95 25.14
CA LYS A 340 12.86 -22.13 25.56
C LYS A 340 13.05 -23.17 24.44
N SER A 341 12.11 -23.26 23.50
CA SER A 341 12.16 -24.20 22.39
C SER A 341 12.80 -23.62 21.12
N SER A 342 12.93 -22.30 21.03
CA SER A 342 13.38 -21.58 19.84
C SER A 342 14.89 -21.42 19.80
N ARG A 343 15.51 -21.80 18.67
CA ARG A 343 16.96 -21.59 18.43
C ARG A 343 17.30 -20.18 17.95
N ASN A 344 16.32 -19.29 17.82
CA ASN A 344 16.49 -17.98 17.19
C ASN A 344 16.82 -16.86 18.19
N TYR A 345 16.70 -17.11 19.50
CA TYR A 345 16.93 -16.12 20.54
C TYR A 345 18.00 -16.62 21.51
N ILE A 346 18.88 -15.71 21.95
CA ILE A 346 19.79 -15.95 23.06
C ILE A 346 19.05 -15.50 24.31
N ILE A 347 18.75 -16.44 25.19
CA ILE A 347 18.08 -16.18 26.48
C ILE A 347 19.17 -16.02 27.53
N VAL A 348 19.14 -14.92 28.25
CA VAL A 348 19.98 -14.71 29.43
C VAL A 348 19.03 -14.65 30.61
N SER A 349 19.08 -15.65 31.49
CA SER A 349 18.33 -15.63 32.75
C SER A 349 19.15 -14.93 33.83
N ASP A 350 18.47 -14.28 34.77
CA ASP A 350 19.08 -13.82 36.01
C ASP A 350 19.56 -15.00 36.90
N GLU A 351 20.25 -14.70 38.00
CA GLU A 351 20.74 -15.71 38.95
C GLU A 351 19.60 -16.50 39.63
N ASP A 352 18.38 -15.97 39.60
CA ASP A 352 17.16 -16.56 40.18
C ASP A 352 16.36 -17.42 39.19
N GLY A 353 16.82 -17.53 37.93
CA GLY A 353 16.19 -18.34 36.89
C GLY A 353 14.95 -17.73 36.26
N ASN A 354 14.71 -16.42 36.48
CA ASN A 354 13.78 -15.66 35.68
C ASN A 354 14.47 -15.31 34.35
N ILE A 355 13.71 -15.36 33.26
CA ILE A 355 14.17 -14.97 31.92
C ILE A 355 14.14 -13.46 31.81
#